data_AF-A0AAU2XYE2-F1
#
_entry.id   AF-A0AAU2XYE2-F1
#
_cell.length_a   1.000
_cell.length_b   1.000
_cell.length_c   1.000
_cell.angle_alpha   90.00
_cell.angle_beta   90.00
_cell.angle_gamma   90.00
#
_symmetry.space_group_name_H-M   'P 1'
#
loop_
_entity.id
_entity.type
_entity.pdbx_description
1 polymer ?
#
loop_
_entity_poly.entity_id
_entity_poly.type
_entity_poly.pdbx_seq_one_letter_code
_entity_poly.pdbx_strand_id
1 'polypeptide(L)'
;MLQLARFLVVAASAAASSVVPAVAHAGVAHPAVAPPPVQDEDRAGDHLTVTVRHAGDGTDGTFQLYCHPGGGTHPDVSGACEALDHGTSWGRDTFAPAPEGSLCTMQYGGPATAHVTGTWAGRPVDASYDRSDGCQIGRWNRLVPLLPDLRPHGRP
;
A
#
# COMPACT_ATOMS: atom_id res chain seq x y z
N MET A 1 29.95 -38.65 -36.02
CA MET A 1 29.99 -39.95 -36.73
C MET A 1 29.68 -41.01 -35.68
N LEU A 2 28.69 -41.90 -35.75
CA LEU A 2 27.87 -42.39 -36.84
C LEU A 2 26.67 -43.14 -36.22
N GLN A 3 25.54 -43.02 -36.90
CA GLN A 3 24.31 -43.85 -36.98
C GLN A 3 24.05 -45.07 -36.07
N LEU A 4 22.77 -45.11 -35.65
CA LEU A 4 21.78 -46.22 -35.65
C LEU A 4 22.16 -47.63 -35.18
N ALA A 5 21.36 -48.17 -34.24
CA ALA A 5 20.72 -49.48 -34.42
C ALA A 5 19.45 -49.62 -33.55
N ARG A 6 18.35 -50.00 -34.22
CA ARG A 6 17.08 -50.52 -33.66
C ARG A 6 17.34 -51.89 -33.00
N PHE A 7 16.59 -52.31 -31.98
CA PHE A 7 16.07 -53.69 -31.85
C PHE A 7 15.01 -53.87 -30.72
N LEU A 8 13.83 -54.35 -31.13
CA LEU A 8 12.78 -55.24 -30.54
C LEU A 8 12.44 -55.33 -29.03
N VAL A 9 11.15 -55.07 -28.76
CA VAL A 9 10.07 -55.74 -27.94
C VAL A 9 10.42 -56.73 -26.79
N VAL A 10 9.79 -56.54 -25.60
CA VAL A 10 8.86 -57.46 -24.86
C VAL A 10 8.89 -57.25 -23.32
N ALA A 11 7.67 -57.11 -22.74
CA ALA A 11 7.13 -57.41 -21.40
C ALA A 11 7.92 -57.18 -20.09
N ALA A 12 7.24 -56.58 -19.10
CA ALA A 12 6.67 -57.29 -17.93
C ALA A 12 6.38 -56.31 -16.78
N SER A 13 5.16 -56.37 -16.25
CA SER A 13 4.72 -55.64 -15.06
C SER A 13 5.37 -56.20 -13.79
N ALA A 14 5.91 -55.34 -12.93
CA ALA A 14 6.27 -55.69 -11.56
C ALA A 14 5.85 -54.55 -10.62
N ALA A 15 4.90 -54.85 -9.74
CA ALA A 15 4.50 -53.99 -8.63
C ALA A 15 5.54 -54.09 -7.50
N ALA A 16 6.02 -52.94 -7.00
CA ALA A 16 6.91 -52.87 -5.86
C ALA A 16 6.20 -52.15 -4.70
N SER A 17 5.97 -52.88 -3.61
CA SER A 17 5.43 -52.36 -2.36
C SER A 17 6.57 -51.83 -1.47
N SER A 18 6.52 -50.55 -1.12
CA SER A 18 7.49 -49.90 -0.23
C SER A 18 6.91 -49.81 1.18
N VAL A 19 7.54 -50.47 2.16
CA VAL A 19 7.19 -50.35 3.58
C VAL A 19 8.03 -49.24 4.20
N VAL A 20 7.40 -48.18 4.73
CA VAL A 20 8.08 -47.01 5.32
C VAL A 20 8.03 -47.14 6.86
N PRO A 21 9.16 -46.98 7.58
CA PRO A 21 9.15 -47.03 9.04
C PRO A 21 8.56 -45.73 9.62
N ALA A 22 7.67 -45.88 10.61
CA ALA A 22 7.09 -44.77 11.34
C ALA A 22 8.10 -44.22 12.36
N VAL A 23 8.61 -43.01 12.13
CA VAL A 23 9.33 -42.22 13.13
C VAL A 23 8.32 -41.47 13.99
N ALA A 24 8.26 -41.81 15.27
CA ALA A 24 7.46 -41.09 16.25
C ALA A 24 8.11 -39.74 16.55
N HIS A 25 7.58 -38.66 15.97
CA HIS A 25 7.96 -37.30 16.34
C HIS A 25 7.29 -36.93 17.67
N ALA A 26 8.08 -36.83 18.74
CA ALA A 26 7.64 -36.20 19.98
C ALA A 26 7.38 -34.70 19.68
N GLY A 27 6.11 -34.34 19.58
CA GLY A 27 5.68 -32.95 19.34
C GLY A 27 6.03 -32.07 20.53
N VAL A 28 6.97 -31.15 20.33
CA VAL A 28 7.26 -30.08 21.29
C VAL A 28 6.09 -29.10 21.23
N ALA A 29 5.26 -29.06 22.26
CA ALA A 29 4.17 -28.09 22.34
C ALA A 29 4.76 -26.68 22.52
N HIS A 30 4.68 -25.85 21.49
CA HIS A 30 5.05 -24.45 21.61
C HIS A 30 4.00 -23.73 22.49
N PRO A 31 4.42 -22.90 23.47
CA PRO A 31 3.48 -22.09 24.23
C PRO A 31 2.76 -21.14 23.28
N ALA A 32 1.43 -21.19 23.28
CA ALA A 32 0.60 -20.26 22.53
C ALA A 32 0.75 -18.86 23.14
N VAL A 33 1.49 -18.00 22.46
CA VAL A 33 1.53 -16.56 22.77
C VAL A 33 0.16 -16.00 22.38
N ALA A 34 -0.59 -15.52 23.36
CA ALA A 34 -1.86 -14.82 23.08
C ALA A 34 -1.55 -13.52 22.30
N PRO A 35 -2.35 -13.16 21.28
CA PRO A 35 -2.19 -11.89 20.59
C PRO A 35 -2.42 -10.73 21.58
N PRO A 36 -1.71 -9.61 21.42
CA PRO A 36 -1.91 -8.43 22.26
C PRO A 36 -3.38 -7.94 22.17
N PRO A 37 -3.93 -7.36 23.24
CA PRO A 37 -5.28 -6.79 23.20
C PRO A 37 -5.33 -5.62 22.20
N VAL A 38 -6.31 -5.64 21.28
CA VAL A 38 -6.53 -4.52 20.36
C VAL A 38 -7.01 -3.30 21.14
N GLN A 39 -6.33 -2.17 20.93
CA GLN A 39 -6.66 -0.91 21.59
C GLN A 39 -7.92 -0.31 20.93
N ASP A 40 -8.64 0.58 21.62
CA ASP A 40 -9.80 1.25 21.01
C ASP A 40 -9.40 2.11 19.79
N GLU A 41 -8.14 2.57 19.79
CA GLU A 41 -7.46 3.23 18.67
C GLU A 41 -7.32 2.30 17.46
N ASP A 42 -7.14 0.99 17.67
CA ASP A 42 -7.09 -0.03 16.62
C ASP A 42 -8.50 -0.45 16.15
N ARG A 43 -9.55 -0.17 16.95
CA ARG A 43 -10.95 -0.44 16.60
C ARG A 43 -11.56 0.69 15.79
N ALA A 44 -11.12 1.92 16.01
CA ALA A 44 -11.43 3.04 15.14
C ALA A 44 -10.64 2.84 13.85
N GLY A 45 -11.27 2.21 12.85
CA GLY A 45 -10.66 2.03 11.53
C GLY A 45 -10.12 3.35 10.96
N ASP A 46 -9.18 3.24 10.02
CA ASP A 46 -8.54 4.42 9.45
C ASP A 46 -9.58 5.35 8.83
N HIS A 47 -9.58 6.60 9.27
CA HIS A 47 -10.53 7.60 8.83
C HIS A 47 -9.83 8.92 8.57
N LEU A 48 -9.89 9.36 7.32
CA LEU A 48 -9.33 10.62 6.88
C LEU A 48 -10.41 11.51 6.28
N THR A 49 -10.24 12.81 6.49
CA THR A 49 -10.96 13.88 5.81
C THR A 49 -9.97 14.62 4.91
N VAL A 50 -10.19 14.59 3.61
CA VAL A 50 -9.32 15.19 2.59
C VAL A 50 -10.01 16.39 2.00
N THR A 51 -9.48 17.59 2.21
CA THR A 51 -9.99 18.83 1.59
C THR A 51 -9.02 19.29 0.51
N VAL A 52 -9.48 19.36 -0.74
CA VAL A 52 -8.72 19.81 -1.90
C VAL A 52 -9.26 21.15 -2.40
N ARG A 53 -8.35 22.06 -2.77
CA ARG A 53 -8.69 23.39 -3.31
C ARG A 53 -7.77 23.75 -4.47
N HIS A 54 -8.29 24.51 -5.43
CA HIS A 54 -7.55 25.04 -6.57
C HIS A 54 -6.88 23.97 -7.45
N ALA A 55 -7.39 22.74 -7.43
CA ALA A 55 -6.99 21.65 -8.31
C ALA A 55 -7.81 21.62 -9.61
N GLY A 56 -8.95 22.31 -9.64
CA GLY A 56 -9.84 22.44 -10.80
C GLY A 56 -11.21 21.83 -10.55
N ASP A 57 -12.17 22.22 -11.38
CA ASP A 57 -13.57 21.80 -11.26
C ASP A 57 -13.69 20.26 -11.29
N GLY A 58 -14.44 19.72 -10.33
CA GLY A 58 -14.63 18.27 -10.16
C GLY A 58 -13.55 17.55 -9.34
N THR A 59 -12.45 18.24 -8.99
CA THR A 59 -11.38 17.71 -8.12
C THR A 59 -11.31 18.41 -6.77
N ASP A 60 -11.78 19.65 -6.70
CA ASP A 60 -11.94 20.40 -5.46
C ASP A 60 -13.10 19.84 -4.62
N GLY A 61 -12.96 19.87 -3.30
CA GLY A 61 -14.01 19.40 -2.38
C GLY A 61 -13.46 18.87 -1.06
N THR A 62 -14.36 18.40 -0.21
CA THR A 62 -14.03 17.68 1.03
C THR A 62 -14.55 16.26 0.93
N PHE A 63 -13.67 15.29 1.17
CA PHE A 63 -13.92 13.88 0.97
C PHE A 63 -13.63 13.09 2.25
N GLN A 64 -14.54 12.20 2.61
CA GLN A 64 -14.32 11.22 3.66
C GLN A 64 -13.69 9.97 3.05
N LEU A 65 -12.63 9.46 3.67
CA LEU A 65 -12.03 8.18 3.35
C LEU A 65 -12.02 7.32 4.60
N TYR A 66 -12.65 6.16 4.52
CA TYR A 66 -12.53 5.10 5.52
C TYR A 66 -11.77 3.94 4.89
N CYS A 67 -10.79 3.39 5.61
CA CYS A 67 -10.11 2.16 5.24
C CYS A 67 -10.29 1.12 6.37
N HIS A 68 -10.29 -0.16 5.99
CA HIS A 68 -10.45 -1.29 6.92
C HIS A 68 -11.75 -1.27 7.77
N PRO A 69 -12.96 -1.25 7.17
CA PRO A 69 -13.27 -1.48 5.75
C PRO A 69 -13.34 -0.20 4.90
N GLY A 70 -13.16 -0.36 3.58
CA GLY A 70 -13.21 0.75 2.62
C GLY A 70 -14.58 1.43 2.53
N GLY A 71 -14.62 2.76 2.59
CA GLY A 71 -15.84 3.55 2.35
C GLY A 71 -15.62 5.06 2.34
N GLY A 72 -16.74 5.80 2.29
CA GLY A 72 -16.74 7.27 2.33
C GLY A 72 -17.12 7.92 1.00
N THR A 73 -16.81 9.20 0.88
CA THR A 73 -17.13 10.04 -0.30
C THR A 73 -15.93 10.26 -1.22
N HIS A 74 -14.77 9.70 -0.89
CA HIS A 74 -13.57 9.80 -1.73
C HIS A 74 -13.82 9.20 -3.12
N PRO A 75 -13.41 9.87 -4.23
CA PRO A 75 -13.68 9.40 -5.59
C PRO A 75 -13.08 8.03 -5.92
N ASP A 76 -11.94 7.71 -5.29
CA ASP A 76 -11.25 6.43 -5.40
C ASP A 76 -10.89 5.90 -4.01
N VAL A 77 -11.87 5.32 -3.31
CA VAL A 77 -11.66 4.77 -1.96
C VAL A 77 -10.61 3.65 -2.00
N SER A 78 -10.75 2.69 -2.92
CA SER A 78 -9.90 1.51 -2.95
C SER A 78 -8.45 1.86 -3.27
N GLY A 79 -8.23 2.67 -4.31
CA GLY A 79 -6.88 3.08 -4.70
C GLY A 79 -6.21 3.96 -3.65
N ALA A 80 -6.97 4.83 -2.97
CA ALA A 80 -6.42 5.67 -1.91
C ALA A 80 -5.98 4.83 -0.70
N CYS A 81 -6.79 3.88 -0.26
CA CYS A 81 -6.41 2.96 0.82
C CYS A 81 -5.17 2.14 0.43
N GLU A 82 -5.16 1.53 -0.76
CA GLU A 82 -4.01 0.73 -1.21
C GLU A 82 -2.71 1.55 -1.29
N ALA A 83 -2.77 2.77 -1.81
CA ALA A 83 -1.60 3.66 -1.88
C ALA A 83 -1.09 4.04 -0.49
N LEU A 84 -1.99 4.32 0.46
CA LEU A 84 -1.62 4.62 1.83
C LEU A 84 -1.04 3.40 2.55
N ASP A 85 -1.61 2.22 2.36
CA ASP A 85 -1.11 0.97 2.93
C ASP A 85 0.31 0.67 2.42
N HIS A 86 0.53 0.76 1.11
CA HIS A 86 1.84 0.56 0.50
C HIS A 86 2.85 1.64 0.93
N GLY A 87 2.40 2.88 1.10
CA GLY A 87 3.23 4.00 1.56
C GLY A 87 3.57 3.96 3.06
N THR A 88 2.83 3.18 3.84
CA THR A 88 2.99 3.10 5.29
C THR A 88 4.08 2.10 5.65
N SER A 89 4.96 2.51 6.56
CA SER A 89 6.03 1.66 7.09
C SER A 89 6.18 1.93 8.58
N TRP A 90 6.37 0.87 9.36
CA TRP A 90 6.55 0.97 10.80
C TRP A 90 7.68 1.93 11.17
N GLY A 91 7.39 2.86 12.09
CA GLY A 91 8.34 3.87 12.55
C GLY A 91 8.54 5.05 11.59
N ARG A 92 7.81 5.13 10.49
CA ARG A 92 7.84 6.27 9.57
C ARG A 92 6.45 6.90 9.44
N ASP A 93 6.42 8.23 9.49
CA ASP A 93 5.19 8.97 9.31
C ASP A 93 4.91 9.24 7.83
N THR A 94 3.88 8.58 7.29
CA THR A 94 3.40 8.73 5.91
C THR A 94 3.04 10.17 5.57
N PHE A 95 2.52 10.94 6.54
CA PHE A 95 2.04 12.30 6.36
C PHE A 95 3.07 13.37 6.78
N ALA A 96 4.29 12.97 7.14
CA ALA A 96 5.33 13.88 7.59
C ALA A 96 5.58 15.03 6.60
N PRO A 97 5.94 16.22 7.10
CA PRO A 97 6.42 17.29 6.26
C PRO A 97 7.71 16.88 5.53
N ALA A 98 8.04 17.61 4.47
CA ALA A 98 9.36 17.50 3.89
C ALA A 98 10.41 17.89 4.96
N PRO A 99 11.55 17.17 5.06
CA PRO A 99 12.60 17.53 6.01
C PRO A 99 13.08 18.96 5.79
N GLU A 100 13.30 19.69 6.88
CA GLU A 100 13.89 21.02 6.80
C GLU A 100 15.26 20.98 6.13
N GLY A 101 15.58 22.01 5.33
CA GLY A 101 16.84 22.07 4.60
C GLY A 101 16.93 21.12 3.40
N SER A 102 15.83 20.47 2.99
CA SER A 102 15.79 19.69 1.75
C SER A 102 16.20 20.54 0.54
N LEU A 103 17.05 20.00 -0.32
CA LEU A 103 17.41 20.65 -1.59
C LEU A 103 16.28 20.43 -2.60
N CYS A 104 15.43 21.44 -2.76
CA CYS A 104 14.24 21.39 -3.61
C CYS A 104 14.43 22.24 -4.86
N THR A 105 13.94 21.76 -6.00
CA THR A 105 13.92 22.57 -7.22
C THR A 105 12.87 23.68 -7.11
N MET A 106 13.11 24.85 -7.68
CA MET A 106 12.15 25.97 -7.74
C MET A 106 11.01 25.77 -8.76
N GLN A 107 10.62 24.52 -9.02
CA GLN A 107 9.55 24.19 -9.96
C GLN A 107 8.20 24.41 -9.31
N TYR A 108 7.42 25.35 -9.85
CA TYR A 108 6.06 25.60 -9.40
C TYR A 108 5.08 24.66 -10.10
N GLY A 109 4.32 23.89 -9.31
CA GLY A 109 3.41 22.85 -9.79
C GLY A 109 1.94 23.25 -9.84
N GLY A 110 1.63 24.52 -9.64
CA GLY A 110 0.27 25.08 -9.66
C GLY A 110 -0.27 25.48 -8.29
N PRO A 111 -1.48 26.08 -8.24
CA PRO A 111 -2.03 26.67 -7.02
C PRO A 111 -2.70 25.67 -6.08
N ALA A 112 -2.82 24.40 -6.48
CA ALA A 112 -3.56 23.40 -5.74
C ALA A 112 -2.99 23.19 -4.33
N THR A 113 -3.90 23.12 -3.36
CA THR A 113 -3.60 22.78 -1.97
C THR A 113 -4.50 21.67 -1.50
N ALA A 114 -4.03 20.92 -0.50
CA ALA A 114 -4.83 19.93 0.19
C ALA A 114 -4.54 19.95 1.69
N HIS A 115 -5.56 19.60 2.47
CA HIS A 115 -5.46 19.42 3.91
C HIS A 115 -6.07 18.08 4.27
N VAL A 116 -5.28 17.24 4.95
CA VAL A 116 -5.66 15.89 5.35
C VAL A 116 -5.67 15.83 6.86
N THR A 117 -6.82 15.46 7.44
CA THR A 117 -6.98 15.29 8.88
C THR A 117 -7.59 13.93 9.21
N GLY A 118 -7.43 13.46 10.45
CA GLY A 118 -8.09 12.26 10.94
C GLY A 118 -7.14 11.31 11.66
N THR A 119 -7.30 10.01 11.44
CA THR A 119 -6.47 8.95 12.03
C THR A 119 -6.04 7.95 10.95
N TRP A 120 -4.75 7.60 10.96
CA TRP A 120 -4.17 6.59 10.08
C TRP A 120 -3.17 5.73 10.84
N ALA A 121 -3.32 4.41 10.78
CA ALA A 121 -2.49 3.43 11.48
C ALA A 121 -2.32 3.75 12.98
N GLY A 122 -3.42 4.12 13.64
CA GLY A 122 -3.45 4.51 15.06
C GLY A 122 -2.81 5.87 15.39
N ARG A 123 -2.44 6.67 14.38
CA ARG A 123 -1.80 7.97 14.58
C ARG A 123 -2.69 9.12 14.10
N PRO A 124 -2.79 10.23 14.86
CA PRO A 124 -3.49 11.42 14.39
C PRO A 124 -2.77 12.02 13.19
N VAL A 125 -3.56 12.47 12.23
CA VAL A 125 -3.10 13.15 11.01
C VAL A 125 -3.63 14.57 11.01
N ASP A 126 -2.72 15.51 10.77
CA ASP A 126 -3.01 16.90 10.41
C ASP A 126 -1.86 17.34 9.49
N ALA A 127 -2.10 17.29 8.18
CA ALA A 127 -1.07 17.52 7.18
C ALA A 127 -1.58 18.40 6.04
N SER A 128 -0.80 19.44 5.74
CA SER A 128 -1.04 20.33 4.61
C SER A 128 -0.10 20.00 3.44
N TYR A 129 -0.63 20.15 2.24
CA TYR A 129 0.04 19.90 0.97
C TYR A 129 -0.16 21.10 0.06
N ASP A 130 0.92 21.49 -0.61
CA ASP A 130 0.94 22.48 -1.67
C ASP A 130 1.83 21.96 -2.80
N ARG A 131 2.01 22.77 -3.85
CA ARG A 131 2.82 22.43 -5.02
C ARG A 131 3.79 23.58 -5.36
N SER A 132 4.29 24.27 -4.34
CA SER A 132 5.12 25.47 -4.49
C SER A 132 6.53 25.20 -5.03
N ASP A 133 7.08 24.02 -4.75
CA ASP A 133 8.41 23.59 -5.20
C ASP A 133 8.46 22.08 -5.54
N GLY A 134 9.62 21.59 -6.00
CA GLY A 134 9.79 20.18 -6.40
C GLY A 134 9.61 19.16 -5.27
N CYS A 135 9.95 19.52 -4.03
CA CYS A 135 9.74 18.65 -2.88
C CYS A 135 8.25 18.56 -2.54
N GLN A 136 7.52 19.69 -2.57
CA GLN A 136 6.08 19.71 -2.31
C GLN A 136 5.30 18.98 -3.41
N ILE A 137 5.68 19.15 -4.68
CA ILE A 137 5.15 18.35 -5.79
C ILE A 137 5.40 16.86 -5.57
N GLY A 138 6.63 16.47 -5.20
CA GLY A 138 6.97 15.08 -4.94
C GLY A 138 6.16 14.50 -3.78
N ARG A 139 5.93 15.29 -2.73
CA ARG A 139 5.17 14.91 -1.54
C ARG A 139 3.68 14.76 -1.85
N TRP A 140 3.10 15.65 -2.67
CA TRP A 140 1.75 15.49 -3.23
C TRP A 140 1.63 14.20 -4.04
N ASN A 141 2.55 13.98 -4.98
CA ASN A 141 2.48 12.85 -5.91
C ASN A 141 2.62 11.48 -5.23
N ARG A 142 3.32 11.41 -4.09
CA ARG A 142 3.39 10.17 -3.28
C ARG A 142 2.06 9.76 -2.67
N LEU A 143 1.11 10.68 -2.55
CA LEU A 143 -0.23 10.42 -2.04
C LEU A 143 -1.26 10.23 -3.15
N VAL A 144 -0.87 10.18 -4.43
CA VAL A 144 -1.84 9.82 -5.47
C VAL A 144 -2.16 8.32 -5.35
N PRO A 145 -3.44 7.90 -5.28
CA PRO A 145 -4.64 8.67 -5.61
C PRO A 145 -5.46 9.21 -4.42
N LEU A 146 -4.97 9.20 -3.17
CA LEU A 146 -5.59 9.97 -2.07
C LEU A 146 -5.71 11.46 -2.42
N LEU A 147 -4.68 12.02 -3.04
CA LEU A 147 -4.74 13.35 -3.66
C LEU A 147 -4.93 13.21 -5.17
N PRO A 148 -5.58 14.19 -5.82
CA PRO A 148 -5.75 14.17 -7.27
C PRO A 148 -4.42 14.07 -8.03
N ASP A 149 -4.42 13.29 -9.12
CA ASP A 149 -3.29 13.28 -10.06
C ASP A 149 -3.34 14.54 -10.92
N LEU A 150 -2.41 15.47 -10.65
CA LEU A 150 -2.27 16.73 -11.37
C LEU A 150 -1.03 16.73 -12.27
N ARG A 151 -0.48 15.56 -12.59
CA ARG A 151 0.61 15.47 -13.56
C ARG A 151 0.06 15.72 -14.97
N PRO A 152 0.84 16.36 -15.85
CA PRO A 152 0.44 16.46 -17.25
C PRO A 152 0.33 15.06 -17.86
N HIS A 153 -0.89 14.59 -18.06
CA HIS A 153 -1.12 13.46 -18.94
C HIS A 153 -0.96 14.00 -20.36
N GLY A 154 0.01 13.45 -21.11
CA GLY A 154 0.24 13.84 -22.50
C GLY A 154 -1.07 13.72 -23.26
N ARG A 155 -1.68 14.87 -23.58
CA ARG A 155 -2.78 14.91 -24.54
C ARG A 155 -2.14 14.64 -25.90
N PRO A 156 -2.67 13.69 -26.70
CA PRO A 156 -2.15 13.40 -28.03
C PRO A 156 -2.13 14.64 -28.92
#